data_AF-J0D2U4-F1
#
_entry.id   AF-J0D2U4-F1
#
_cell.length_a   1.000
_cell.length_b   1.000
_cell.length_c   1.000
_cell.angle_alpha   90.00
_cell.angle_beta   90.00
_cell.angle_gamma   90.00
#
_symmetry.space_group_name_H-M   'P 1'
#
loop_
_entity.id
_entity.type
_entity.pdbx_description
1 polymer ?
#
loop_
_entity_poly.entity_id
_entity_poly.type
_entity_poly.pdbx_seq_one_letter_code
_entity_poly.pdbx_strand_id
1 'polypeptide(L)'
;MSASKRIKTVSTTLLARYPKRRCGKHPDVHCYENPETGDHFDIGLPTRLTVYTAAILKGEATFTKAPSNKHFGHAFALSGRGRTRGTGPGAGHDDGDDGDDGDDDPPRRRAASPARRAADRASSPIPAVARDMPLSAYAQFGGFDEEITVKLAAIGHTPATKVRHIPRRTWEAAGMSGIEFITASEVDAQTRKRMRIAAPSDD
;
A
#
# COMPACT_ATOMS: atom_id res chain seq x y z
N MET A 1 -19.46 3.53 -22.55
CA MET A 1 -18.00 3.79 -22.56
C MET A 1 -17.29 2.71 -21.76
N SER A 2 -16.20 2.13 -22.26
CA SER A 2 -15.38 1.17 -21.50
C SER A 2 -14.79 1.80 -20.23
N ALA A 3 -14.56 0.99 -19.19
CA ALA A 3 -13.94 1.39 -17.93
C ALA A 3 -12.57 2.05 -18.14
N SER A 4 -11.75 1.51 -19.05
CA SER A 4 -10.44 2.07 -19.38
C SER A 4 -10.54 3.46 -20.00
N LYS A 5 -11.58 3.71 -20.82
CA LYS A 5 -11.83 5.03 -21.41
C LYS A 5 -12.22 6.06 -20.33
N ARG A 6 -13.06 5.66 -19.37
CA ARG A 6 -13.44 6.52 -18.23
C ARG A 6 -12.23 6.90 -17.38
N ILE A 7 -11.39 5.93 -17.01
CA ILE A 7 -10.19 6.17 -16.19
C ILE A 7 -9.25 7.14 -16.90
N LYS A 8 -8.99 6.93 -18.20
CA LYS A 8 -8.14 7.82 -19.00
C LYS A 8 -8.68 9.24 -19.04
N THR A 9 -9.98 9.41 -19.30
CA THR A 9 -10.62 10.73 -19.30
C THR A 9 -10.47 11.45 -17.96
N VAL A 10 -10.77 10.79 -16.84
CA VAL A 10 -10.64 11.43 -15.51
C VAL A 10 -9.19 11.77 -15.18
N SER A 11 -8.25 10.87 -15.49
CA SER A 11 -6.82 11.08 -15.24
C SER A 11 -6.29 12.28 -16.04
N THR A 12 -6.66 12.39 -17.31
CA THR A 12 -6.26 13.52 -18.17
C THR A 12 -6.85 14.84 -17.66
N THR A 13 -8.13 14.86 -17.27
CA THR A 13 -8.76 16.05 -16.70
C THR A 13 -8.09 16.49 -15.39
N LEU A 14 -7.68 15.54 -14.54
CA LEU A 14 -6.93 15.85 -13.31
C LEU A 14 -5.59 16.53 -13.61
N LEU A 15 -4.79 15.97 -14.51
CA LEU A 15 -3.48 16.54 -14.86
C LEU A 15 -3.60 17.93 -15.51
N ALA A 16 -4.66 18.16 -16.29
CA ALA A 16 -4.95 19.47 -16.86
C ALA A 16 -5.35 20.50 -15.77
N ARG A 17 -6.05 20.06 -14.71
CA ARG A 17 -6.44 20.91 -13.58
C ARG A 17 -5.27 21.27 -12.66
N TYR A 18 -4.29 20.37 -12.57
CA TYR A 18 -3.07 20.54 -11.76
C TYR A 18 -1.83 20.50 -12.67
N PRO A 19 -1.62 21.51 -13.53
CA PRO A 19 -0.45 21.55 -14.40
C PRO A 19 0.84 21.71 -13.59
N LYS A 20 1.97 21.35 -14.20
CA LYS A 20 3.30 21.68 -13.69
C LYS A 20 3.46 23.19 -13.51
N ARG A 21 4.41 23.60 -12.67
CA ARG A 21 4.75 25.01 -12.35
C ARG A 21 3.65 25.79 -11.62
N ARG A 22 2.50 25.16 -11.30
CA ARG A 22 1.46 25.79 -10.49
C ARG A 22 1.89 26.00 -9.04
N CYS A 23 2.65 25.06 -8.49
CA CYS A 23 3.21 25.19 -7.15
C CYS A 23 4.57 25.87 -7.23
N GLY A 24 4.76 26.98 -6.51
CA GLY A 24 6.04 27.69 -6.46
C GLY A 24 7.18 26.87 -5.86
N LYS A 25 6.87 25.94 -4.94
CA LYS A 25 7.88 25.08 -4.30
C LYS A 25 8.28 23.87 -5.15
N HIS A 26 7.41 23.41 -6.05
CA HIS A 26 7.63 22.21 -6.85
C HIS A 26 7.28 22.47 -8.33
N PRO A 27 8.13 23.19 -9.07
CA PRO A 27 7.81 23.61 -10.43
C PRO A 27 7.73 22.44 -11.43
N ASP A 28 8.43 21.33 -11.17
CA ASP A 28 8.59 20.25 -12.16
C ASP A 28 7.54 19.13 -12.07
N VAL A 29 6.66 19.20 -11.07
CA VAL A 29 5.65 18.15 -10.79
C VAL A 29 4.24 18.73 -10.80
N HIS A 30 3.24 17.85 -10.90
CA HIS A 30 1.82 18.22 -10.90
C HIS A 30 1.35 18.41 -9.45
N CYS A 31 1.93 19.40 -8.78
CA CYS A 31 1.71 19.64 -7.36
C CYS A 31 0.42 20.44 -7.12
N TYR A 32 -0.41 19.94 -6.22
CA TYR A 32 -1.49 20.69 -5.58
C TYR A 32 -1.05 21.11 -4.17
N GLU A 33 -1.22 22.40 -3.83
CA GLU A 33 -1.03 22.93 -2.48
C GLU A 33 -2.40 23.15 -1.85
N ASN A 34 -2.63 22.55 -0.68
CA ASN A 34 -3.83 22.81 0.10
C ASN A 34 -3.71 24.19 0.77
N PRO A 35 -4.56 25.17 0.45
CA PRO A 35 -4.46 26.50 1.03
C PRO A 35 -4.73 26.54 2.54
N GLU A 36 -5.45 25.55 3.08
CA GLU A 36 -5.79 25.51 4.51
C GLU A 36 -4.64 24.96 5.36
N THR A 37 -3.95 23.93 4.88
CA THR A 37 -2.91 23.23 5.65
C THR A 37 -1.49 23.51 5.16
N GLY A 38 -1.32 24.07 3.95
CA GLY A 38 -0.03 24.20 3.28
C GLY A 38 0.56 22.88 2.77
N ASP A 39 -0.20 21.78 2.82
CA ASP A 39 0.28 20.47 2.38
C ASP A 39 0.40 20.40 0.85
N HIS A 40 1.43 19.72 0.37
CA HIS A 40 1.72 19.55 -1.05
C HIS A 40 1.51 18.10 -1.52
N PHE A 41 0.72 17.94 -2.58
CA PHE A 41 0.40 16.64 -3.17
C PHE A 41 0.79 16.61 -4.64
N ASP A 42 1.80 15.82 -5.00
CA ASP A 42 2.08 15.49 -6.40
C ASP A 42 1.00 14.54 -6.95
N ILE A 43 0.10 15.09 -7.77
CA ILE A 43 -0.98 14.36 -8.45
C ILE A 43 -0.46 13.64 -9.70
N GLY A 44 0.73 14.00 -10.19
CA GLY A 44 1.36 13.39 -11.36
C GLY A 44 1.95 12.02 -11.08
N LEU A 45 2.19 11.69 -9.81
CA LEU A 45 2.69 10.38 -9.41
C LEU A 45 1.66 9.30 -9.77
N PRO A 46 2.01 8.25 -10.55
CA PRO A 46 1.04 7.28 -11.08
C PRO A 46 0.11 6.68 -10.02
N THR A 47 0.65 6.27 -8.86
CA THR A 47 -0.15 5.70 -7.77
C THR A 47 -1.18 6.69 -7.22
N ARG A 48 -0.79 7.96 -7.03
CA ARG A 48 -1.69 9.00 -6.51
C ARG A 48 -2.75 9.36 -7.55
N LEU A 49 -2.35 9.46 -8.82
CA LEU A 49 -3.27 9.70 -9.93
C LEU A 49 -4.34 8.61 -10.02
N THR A 50 -3.94 7.33 -9.92
CA THR A 50 -4.86 6.18 -9.94
C THR A 50 -5.82 6.21 -8.76
N VAL A 51 -5.31 6.41 -7.54
CA VAL A 51 -6.15 6.43 -6.33
C VAL A 51 -7.15 7.58 -6.36
N TYR A 52 -6.72 8.79 -6.75
CA TYR A 52 -7.60 9.94 -6.80
C TYR A 52 -8.63 9.82 -7.94
N THR A 53 -8.23 9.27 -9.09
CA THR A 53 -9.14 8.92 -10.18
C THR A 53 -10.22 7.94 -9.70
N ALA A 54 -9.83 6.89 -8.98
CA ALA A 54 -10.78 5.92 -8.44
C ALA A 54 -11.76 6.56 -7.45
N ALA A 55 -11.28 7.44 -6.57
CA ALA A 55 -12.14 8.17 -5.62
C ALA A 55 -13.17 9.06 -6.33
N ILE A 56 -12.78 9.75 -7.41
CA ILE A 56 -13.71 10.54 -8.24
C ILE A 56 -14.75 9.63 -8.90
N LEU A 57 -14.31 8.51 -9.48
CA LEU A 57 -15.23 7.56 -10.13
C LEU A 57 -16.22 6.90 -9.17
N LYS A 58 -15.88 6.83 -7.87
CA LYS A 58 -16.75 6.36 -6.78
C LYS A 58 -17.65 7.45 -6.18
N GLY A 59 -17.45 8.73 -6.56
CA GLY A 59 -18.15 9.86 -5.95
C GLY A 59 -17.65 10.27 -4.57
N GLU A 60 -16.50 9.73 -4.14
CA GLU A 60 -15.86 10.05 -2.86
C GLU A 60 -15.04 11.36 -2.94
N ALA A 61 -14.62 11.74 -4.14
CA ALA A 61 -13.90 12.97 -4.44
C ALA A 61 -14.50 13.70 -5.64
N THR A 62 -14.15 14.98 -5.82
CA THR A 62 -14.56 15.78 -6.97
C THR A 62 -13.35 16.48 -7.59
N PHE A 63 -13.48 16.98 -8.82
CA PHE A 63 -12.45 17.81 -9.46
C PHE A 63 -12.24 19.18 -8.80
N THR A 64 -13.18 19.58 -7.93
CA THR A 64 -13.19 20.88 -7.26
C THR A 64 -12.66 20.81 -5.84
N LYS A 65 -12.82 19.67 -5.16
CA LYS A 65 -12.33 19.48 -3.79
C LYS A 65 -10.84 19.17 -3.81
N ALA A 66 -10.17 19.75 -2.81
CA ALA A 66 -8.77 19.49 -2.51
C ALA A 66 -8.53 18.00 -2.26
N PRO A 67 -7.54 17.38 -2.92
CA PRO A 67 -6.96 16.15 -2.45
C PRO A 67 -6.48 16.32 -1.00
N SER A 68 -6.70 15.30 -0.17
CA SER A 68 -6.32 15.31 1.25
C SER A 68 -5.69 13.99 1.65
N ASN A 69 -5.02 13.95 2.80
CA ASN A 69 -4.40 12.74 3.33
C ASN A 69 -5.36 11.56 3.44
N LYS A 70 -6.67 11.80 3.63
CA LYS A 70 -7.71 10.74 3.63
C LYS A 70 -7.73 9.94 2.32
N HIS A 71 -7.49 10.61 1.20
CA HIS A 71 -7.48 9.97 -0.12
C HIS A 71 -6.19 9.18 -0.37
N PHE A 72 -5.06 9.62 0.21
CA PHE A 72 -3.75 9.04 -0.05
C PHE A 72 -3.21 8.13 1.06
N GLY A 73 -3.90 8.01 2.21
CA GLY A 73 -3.45 7.18 3.34
C GLY A 73 -3.14 5.74 2.93
N HIS A 74 -3.93 5.16 2.02
CA HIS A 74 -3.66 3.83 1.44
C HIS A 74 -2.46 3.82 0.46
N ALA A 75 -2.24 4.88 -0.32
CA ALA A 75 -1.10 4.99 -1.23
C ALA A 75 0.24 5.13 -0.47
N PHE A 76 0.23 5.77 0.70
CA PHE A 76 1.40 5.85 1.58
C PHE A 76 1.76 4.49 2.21
N ALA A 77 0.75 3.66 2.54
CA ALA A 77 0.98 2.32 3.06
C ALA A 77 1.61 1.39 2.00
N LEU A 78 1.24 1.54 0.73
CA LEU A 78 1.75 0.71 -0.37
C LEU A 78 3.13 1.15 -0.89
N SER A 79 3.51 2.42 -0.73
CA SER A 79 4.78 2.95 -1.24
C SER A 79 5.98 2.73 -0.31
N GLY A 80 5.80 2.15 0.89
CA GLY A 80 6.90 1.76 1.80
C GLY A 80 7.81 2.92 2.29
N ARG A 81 7.56 4.16 1.86
CA ARG A 81 8.36 5.36 2.16
C ARG A 81 7.58 6.38 3.00
N GLY A 82 6.77 5.91 3.92
CA GLY A 82 6.02 6.74 4.86
C GLY A 82 6.85 7.23 6.05
N ARG A 83 7.98 7.92 5.79
CA ARG A 83 8.56 8.92 6.70
C ARG A 83 9.28 9.97 5.86
N THR A 84 8.53 10.92 5.30
CA THR A 84 9.10 12.25 5.06
C THR A 84 9.31 12.85 6.44
N ARG A 85 10.53 12.67 6.98
CA ARG A 85 11.05 13.44 8.11
C ARG A 85 10.83 14.90 7.72
N GLY A 86 10.01 15.61 8.50
CA GLY A 86 9.77 17.03 8.26
C GLY A 86 11.10 17.77 8.23
N THR A 87 11.45 18.32 7.08
CA THR A 87 12.32 19.49 7.00
C THR A 87 11.48 20.68 7.47
N GLY A 88 11.35 20.83 8.79
CA GLY A 88 10.99 22.10 9.39
C GLY A 88 12.18 23.05 9.27
N PRO A 89 11.98 24.33 8.95
CA PRO A 89 13.04 25.32 8.89
C PRO A 89 13.54 25.61 10.31
N GLY A 90 14.83 25.40 10.55
CA GLY A 90 15.50 25.88 11.76
C GLY A 90 15.64 27.39 11.73
N ALA A 91 14.62 28.10 12.20
CA ALA A 91 14.79 29.31 13.01
C ALA A 91 14.96 28.79 14.44
N GLY A 92 15.96 29.14 15.23
CA GLY A 92 16.53 30.45 15.54
C GLY A 92 16.82 30.38 17.05
N HIS A 93 17.90 31.01 17.49
CA HIS A 93 18.18 31.24 18.91
C HIS A 93 16.94 31.76 19.65
N ASP A 94 16.74 31.31 20.89
CA ASP A 94 16.42 32.22 22.00
C ASP A 94 16.90 31.57 23.29
N ASP A 95 17.88 32.23 23.90
CA ASP A 95 18.38 31.97 25.25
C ASP A 95 17.44 32.65 26.25
N GLY A 96 17.04 31.92 27.29
CA GLY A 96 16.47 32.49 28.52
C GLY A 96 15.02 32.11 28.78
N ASP A 97 14.77 31.46 29.91
CA ASP A 97 14.23 32.17 31.09
C ASP A 97 13.58 31.17 32.06
N ASP A 98 13.87 31.38 33.34
CA ASP A 98 13.47 30.60 34.50
C ASP A 98 11.94 30.59 34.69
N GLY A 99 11.36 29.44 35.03
CA GLY A 99 9.91 29.32 35.20
C GLY A 99 9.47 28.02 35.86
N ASP A 100 9.36 28.11 37.17
CA ASP A 100 8.86 27.18 38.18
C ASP A 100 7.38 26.79 37.98
N ASP A 101 6.97 25.74 38.71
CA ASP A 101 5.60 25.32 39.06
C ASP A 101 4.68 24.65 38.00
N GLY A 102 4.33 23.39 38.25
CA GLY A 102 3.06 22.83 37.78
C GLY A 102 3.02 21.34 37.51
N ASP A 103 3.10 20.54 38.57
CA ASP A 103 2.70 19.13 38.60
C ASP A 103 1.26 18.94 38.09
N ASP A 104 1.09 18.41 36.88
CA ASP A 104 -0.10 17.65 36.46
C ASP A 104 0.21 16.89 35.14
N ASP A 105 1.14 15.93 35.20
CA ASP A 105 1.39 14.99 34.09
C ASP A 105 0.22 13.98 34.05
N PRO A 106 -0.69 14.02 33.05
CA PRO A 106 -1.80 13.07 32.96
C PRO A 106 -1.25 11.64 32.85
N PRO A 107 -1.95 10.62 33.38
CA PRO A 107 -1.44 9.26 33.44
C PRO A 107 -1.05 8.78 32.04
N ARG A 108 0.26 8.72 31.80
CA ARG A 108 0.87 8.18 30.60
C ARG A 108 0.28 6.80 30.36
N ARG A 109 -0.58 6.70 29.34
CA ARG A 109 -1.16 5.44 28.86
C ARG A 109 0.00 4.46 28.66
N ARG A 110 0.10 3.47 29.56
CA ARG A 110 1.07 2.38 29.47
C ARG A 110 1.06 1.86 28.04
N ALA A 111 2.15 2.10 27.31
CA ALA A 111 2.39 1.50 26.03
C ALA A 111 2.22 -0.01 26.20
N ALA A 112 1.21 -0.58 25.53
CA ALA A 112 0.96 -2.01 25.58
C ALA A 112 2.27 -2.75 25.31
N SER A 113 2.65 -3.64 26.24
CA SER A 113 3.94 -4.33 26.22
C SER A 113 4.29 -4.86 24.81
N PRO A 114 5.52 -4.62 24.32
CA PRO A 114 5.99 -5.12 23.01
C PRO A 114 5.74 -6.61 22.80
N ALA A 115 5.69 -7.39 23.89
CA ALA A 115 5.40 -8.82 23.89
C ALA A 115 4.04 -9.18 23.27
N ARG A 116 2.99 -8.35 23.42
CA ARG A 116 1.67 -8.64 22.80
C ARG A 116 1.67 -8.42 21.29
N ARG A 117 2.49 -7.52 20.75
CA ARG A 117 2.58 -7.28 19.30
C ARG A 117 3.36 -8.35 18.54
N ALA A 118 4.25 -9.08 19.22
CA ALA A 118 5.01 -10.17 18.60
C ALA A 118 4.15 -11.43 18.40
N ALA A 119 3.25 -11.73 19.36
CA ALA A 119 2.37 -12.89 19.29
C ALA A 119 1.36 -12.81 18.11
N ASP A 120 0.84 -11.63 17.80
CA ASP A 120 -0.09 -11.43 16.67
C ASP A 120 0.57 -11.49 15.28
N ARG A 121 1.91 -11.53 15.22
CA ARG A 121 2.67 -11.63 13.96
C ARG A 121 3.17 -13.04 13.65
N ALA A 122 2.77 -14.04 14.44
CA ALA A 122 2.95 -15.43 14.05
C ALA A 122 2.23 -15.64 12.71
N SER A 123 3.02 -15.63 11.63
CA SER A 123 2.59 -15.85 10.27
C SER A 123 1.65 -17.04 10.25
N SER A 124 0.35 -16.82 10.05
CA SER A 124 -0.66 -17.85 10.24
C SER A 124 -0.23 -19.15 9.54
N PRO A 125 -0.34 -20.29 10.23
CA PRO A 125 0.14 -21.57 9.74
C PRO A 125 -0.51 -21.89 8.38
N ILE A 126 0.24 -22.58 7.53
CA ILE A 126 -0.25 -22.99 6.22
C ILE A 126 -1.29 -24.09 6.43
N PRO A 127 -2.51 -23.96 5.87
CA PRO A 127 -3.55 -24.98 6.00
C PRO A 127 -3.03 -26.35 5.58
N ALA A 128 -3.36 -27.42 6.30
CA ALA A 128 -2.92 -28.78 5.97
C ALA A 128 -3.32 -29.14 4.54
N VAL A 129 -4.59 -28.89 4.18
CA VAL A 129 -5.14 -29.07 2.83
C VAL A 129 -4.32 -28.37 1.75
N ALA A 130 -3.69 -27.22 2.06
CA ALA A 130 -2.86 -26.53 1.09
C ALA A 130 -1.52 -27.23 0.88
N ARG A 131 -0.89 -27.81 1.92
CA ARG A 131 0.50 -28.33 1.84
C ARG A 131 0.64 -29.48 0.85
N ASP A 132 -0.37 -30.33 0.80
CA ASP A 132 -0.34 -31.57 0.00
C ASP A 132 -1.01 -31.39 -1.37
N MET A 133 -1.54 -30.20 -1.65
CA MET A 133 -2.21 -29.91 -2.91
C MET A 133 -1.18 -29.70 -4.03
N PRO A 134 -1.36 -30.32 -5.22
CA PRO A 134 -0.51 -30.01 -6.36
C PRO A 134 -0.68 -28.55 -6.79
N LEU A 135 0.41 -27.93 -7.27
CA LEU A 135 0.42 -26.52 -7.64
C LEU A 135 -0.67 -26.16 -8.66
N SER A 136 -0.98 -27.05 -9.61
CA SER A 136 -2.04 -26.84 -10.61
C SER A 136 -3.44 -26.72 -9.97
N ALA A 137 -3.80 -27.62 -9.05
CA ALA A 137 -5.08 -27.55 -8.33
C ALA A 137 -5.13 -26.32 -7.41
N TYR A 138 -4.01 -25.98 -6.77
CA TYR A 138 -3.89 -24.77 -5.96
C TYR A 138 -4.08 -23.50 -6.80
N ALA A 139 -3.45 -23.44 -7.97
CA ALA A 139 -3.56 -22.35 -8.92
C ALA A 139 -5.00 -22.18 -9.41
N GLN A 140 -5.66 -23.28 -9.77
CA GLN A 140 -7.06 -23.28 -10.19
C GLN A 140 -7.99 -22.79 -9.08
N PHE A 141 -7.81 -23.25 -7.84
CA PHE A 141 -8.61 -22.82 -6.70
C PHE A 141 -8.41 -21.32 -6.36
N GLY A 142 -7.17 -20.83 -6.50
CA GLY A 142 -6.83 -19.43 -6.27
C GLY A 142 -7.21 -18.47 -7.38
N GLY A 143 -7.43 -18.98 -8.60
CA GLY A 143 -7.60 -18.15 -9.80
C GLY A 143 -6.29 -17.50 -10.24
N PHE A 144 -5.18 -18.24 -10.14
CA PHE A 144 -3.90 -17.79 -10.70
C PHE A 144 -3.97 -17.75 -12.23
N ASP A 145 -3.26 -16.79 -12.81
CA ASP A 145 -3.01 -16.77 -14.24
C ASP A 145 -2.13 -17.97 -14.66
N GLU A 146 -2.35 -18.50 -15.86
CA GLU A 146 -1.61 -19.66 -16.37
C GLU A 146 -0.12 -19.35 -16.50
N GLU A 147 0.24 -18.15 -16.97
CA GLU A 147 1.62 -17.70 -17.12
C GLU A 147 2.31 -17.62 -15.75
N ILE A 148 1.63 -17.04 -14.76
CA ILE A 148 2.13 -16.98 -13.37
C ILE A 148 2.32 -18.40 -12.81
N THR A 149 1.39 -19.32 -13.10
CA THR A 149 1.46 -20.71 -12.64
C THR A 149 2.67 -21.43 -13.21
N VAL A 150 2.95 -21.27 -14.50
CA VAL A 150 4.15 -21.82 -15.15
C VAL A 150 5.43 -21.25 -14.54
N LYS A 151 5.48 -19.93 -14.29
CA LYS A 151 6.64 -19.28 -13.66
C LYS A 151 6.86 -19.76 -12.21
N LEU A 152 5.78 -19.94 -11.44
CA LEU A 152 5.84 -20.50 -10.08
C LEU A 152 6.31 -21.97 -10.11
N ALA A 153 5.86 -22.77 -11.08
CA ALA A 153 6.33 -24.15 -11.25
C ALA A 153 7.82 -24.20 -11.60
N ALA A 154 8.29 -23.30 -12.48
CA ALA A 154 9.69 -23.23 -12.91
C ALA A 154 10.67 -22.94 -11.75
N ILE A 155 10.23 -22.23 -10.72
CA ILE A 155 11.04 -21.96 -9.51
C ILE A 155 10.85 -23.01 -8.40
N GLY A 156 10.16 -24.11 -8.68
CA GLY A 156 9.89 -25.17 -7.71
C GLY A 156 8.98 -24.73 -6.57
N HIS A 157 8.11 -23.75 -6.80
CA HIS A 157 7.17 -23.30 -5.79
C HIS A 157 6.17 -24.41 -5.45
N THR A 158 5.95 -24.64 -4.17
CA THR A 158 4.87 -25.50 -3.69
C THR A 158 3.92 -24.68 -2.82
N PRO A 159 2.63 -25.05 -2.76
CA PRO A 159 1.67 -24.44 -1.84
C PRO A 159 2.08 -24.53 -0.35
N ALA A 160 3.03 -25.40 0.01
CA ALA A 160 3.64 -25.44 1.33
C ALA A 160 4.59 -24.27 1.64
N THR A 161 4.93 -23.43 0.66
CA THR A 161 5.75 -22.22 0.82
C THR A 161 4.94 -20.98 0.48
N LYS A 162 5.22 -19.83 1.10
CA LYS A 162 4.51 -18.57 0.77
C LYS A 162 5.22 -17.87 -0.38
N VAL A 163 4.49 -17.40 -1.39
CA VAL A 163 5.08 -16.71 -2.56
C VAL A 163 5.93 -15.51 -2.12
N ARG A 164 5.43 -14.72 -1.17
CA ARG A 164 6.15 -13.56 -0.62
C ARG A 164 7.51 -13.86 0.05
N HIS A 165 7.81 -15.12 0.34
CA HIS A 165 9.10 -15.53 0.93
C HIS A 165 10.12 -15.96 -0.13
N ILE A 166 9.73 -16.02 -1.41
CA ILE A 166 10.63 -16.35 -2.51
C ILE A 166 11.62 -15.18 -2.70
N PRO A 167 12.94 -15.43 -2.70
CA PRO A 167 13.93 -14.38 -2.92
C PRO A 167 13.77 -13.70 -4.28
N ARG A 168 14.04 -12.40 -4.32
CA ARG A 168 13.95 -11.59 -5.54
C ARG A 168 14.65 -12.18 -6.75
N ARG A 169 15.90 -12.60 -6.55
CA ARG A 169 16.72 -13.20 -7.62
C ARG A 169 16.07 -14.46 -8.22
N THR A 170 15.34 -15.23 -7.42
CA THR A 170 14.72 -16.49 -7.86
C THR A 170 13.56 -16.24 -8.80
N TRP A 171 12.65 -15.31 -8.47
CA TRP A 171 11.52 -15.03 -9.35
C TRP A 171 11.89 -14.16 -10.56
N GLU A 172 12.90 -13.29 -10.45
CA GLU A 172 13.44 -12.57 -11.62
C GLU A 172 14.09 -13.54 -12.63
N ALA A 173 14.79 -14.56 -12.15
CA ALA A 173 15.38 -15.60 -13.02
C ALA A 173 14.34 -16.42 -13.79
N ALA A 174 13.10 -16.49 -13.29
CA ALA A 174 11.97 -17.13 -13.98
C ALA A 174 11.19 -16.18 -14.90
N GLY A 175 11.70 -14.97 -15.15
CA GLY A 175 11.05 -13.98 -16.02
C GLY A 175 9.79 -13.37 -15.41
N MET A 176 9.64 -13.40 -14.08
CA MET A 176 8.54 -12.73 -13.39
C MET A 176 8.91 -11.26 -13.14
N SER A 177 8.03 -10.35 -13.52
CA SER A 177 8.15 -8.93 -13.19
C SER A 177 7.76 -8.66 -11.73
N GLY A 178 8.18 -7.51 -11.20
CA GLY A 178 7.80 -7.10 -9.85
C GLY A 178 6.28 -6.96 -9.65
N ILE A 179 5.54 -6.58 -10.69
CA ILE A 179 4.08 -6.48 -10.63
C ILE A 179 3.45 -7.88 -10.54
N GLU A 180 3.87 -8.81 -11.40
CA GLU A 180 3.40 -10.20 -11.35
C GLU A 180 3.69 -10.86 -10.01
N PHE A 181 4.87 -10.63 -9.41
CA PHE A 181 5.20 -11.17 -8.10
C PHE A 181 4.30 -10.62 -6.98
N ILE A 182 3.97 -9.33 -7.02
CA ILE A 182 3.04 -8.71 -6.07
C ILE A 182 1.66 -9.33 -6.25
N THR A 183 1.16 -9.40 -7.49
CA THR A 183 -0.14 -10.02 -7.79
C THR A 183 -0.19 -11.48 -7.33
N ALA A 184 0.82 -12.29 -7.64
CA ALA A 184 0.92 -13.68 -7.21
C ALA A 184 0.93 -13.81 -5.68
N SER A 185 1.62 -12.89 -4.97
CA SER A 185 1.66 -12.86 -3.51
C SER A 185 0.29 -12.53 -2.89
N GLU A 186 -0.47 -11.61 -3.49
CA GLU A 186 -1.82 -11.28 -3.05
C GLU A 186 -2.80 -12.44 -3.27
N VAL A 187 -2.74 -13.07 -4.45
CA VAL A 187 -3.57 -14.24 -4.79
C VAL A 187 -3.24 -15.41 -3.85
N ASP A 188 -1.96 -15.71 -3.58
CA ASP A 188 -1.53 -16.71 -2.61
C ASP A 188 -2.13 -16.45 -1.21
N ALA A 189 -2.03 -15.19 -0.74
CA ALA A 189 -2.57 -14.81 0.57
C ALA A 189 -4.10 -14.98 0.65
N GLN A 190 -4.83 -14.59 -0.40
CA GLN A 190 -6.28 -14.75 -0.48
C GLN A 190 -6.69 -16.22 -0.55
N THR A 191 -5.97 -17.01 -1.35
CA THR A 191 -6.21 -18.44 -1.55
C THR A 191 -6.08 -19.20 -0.22
N ARG A 192 -5.01 -18.94 0.54
CA ARG A 192 -4.83 -19.50 1.90
C ARG A 192 -5.90 -19.06 2.89
N LYS A 193 -6.40 -17.82 2.76
CA LYS A 193 -7.51 -17.34 3.58
C LYS A 193 -8.81 -18.11 3.26
N ARG A 194 -9.12 -18.30 1.97
CA ARG A 194 -10.29 -19.09 1.53
C ARG A 194 -10.21 -20.54 1.97
N MET A 195 -9.06 -21.19 1.83
CA MET A 195 -8.87 -22.57 2.27
C MET A 195 -9.04 -22.75 3.78
N ARG A 196 -8.65 -21.77 4.60
CA ARG A 196 -8.93 -21.82 6.05
C ARG A 196 -10.40 -21.75 6.39
N ILE A 197 -11.16 -20.97 5.63
CA ILE A 197 -12.62 -20.84 5.84
C ILE A 197 -13.33 -22.10 5.34
N ALA A 198 -12.81 -22.75 4.29
CA ALA A 198 -13.40 -23.94 3.69
C ALA A 198 -12.99 -25.25 4.38
N ALA A 199 -11.87 -25.28 5.11
CA ALA A 199 -11.46 -26.45 5.86
C ALA A 199 -12.50 -26.73 6.95
N PRO A 200 -13.07 -27.94 7.03
CA PRO A 200 -13.92 -28.31 8.16
C PRO A 200 -13.09 -28.14 9.44
N SER A 201 -13.68 -27.51 10.45
CA SER A 201 -13.08 -27.54 11.78
C SER A 201 -12.99 -29.00 12.20
N ASP A 202 -11.78 -29.52 12.35
CA ASP A 202 -11.54 -30.79 13.05
C ASP A 202 -11.86 -30.55 14.54
N ASP A 203 -13.15 -30.49 14.88
CA ASP A 203 -13.68 -30.59 16.25
C ASP A 203 -13.99 -32.06 16.59
#